data_AF-A0A963FMN8-F1
#
_entry.id   AF-A0A963FMN8-F1
#
_cell.length_a   1.000
_cell.length_b   1.000
_cell.length_c   1.000
_cell.angle_alpha   90.00
_cell.angle_beta   90.00
_cell.angle_gamma   90.00
#
_symmetry.space_group_name_H-M   'P 1'
#
loop_
_entity.id
_entity.type
_entity.pdbx_description
1 polymer ?
#
loop_
_entity_poly.entity_id
_entity_poly.type
_entity_poly.pdbx_seq_one_letter_code
_entity_poly.pdbx_strand_id
1 'polypeptide(L)' 'MIKEWLLPVGSGMAGMRAIEEHCKLKPAVYVITVFDAEPHPDCNRIIW' A
#
# COMPACT_ATOMS: atom_id res chain seq x y z
N MET A 1 5.71 20.35 8.11
CA MET A 1 5.68 19.67 6.78
C MET A 1 4.28 19.17 6.54
N ILE A 2 3.70 19.49 5.39
CA ILE A 2 2.44 18.88 4.94
C ILE A 2 2.81 17.47 4.44
N LYS A 3 2.19 16.43 4.99
CA LYS A 3 2.36 15.05 4.49
C LYS A 3 1.39 14.81 3.34
N GLU A 4 1.87 14.17 2.29
CA GLU A 4 1.05 13.80 1.15
C GLU A 4 0.23 12.55 1.48
N TRP A 5 -0.95 12.39 0.88
CA TRP A 5 -1.81 11.24 1.12
C TRP A 5 -1.59 10.22 0.00
N LEU A 6 -1.25 9.00 0.38
CA LEU A 6 -1.17 7.87 -0.54
C LEU A 6 -2.34 6.94 -0.26
N LEU A 7 -3.25 6.82 -1.23
CA LEU A 7 -4.50 6.08 -1.10
C LEU A 7 -4.58 4.93 -2.11
N PRO A 8 -3.92 3.79 -1.85
CA PRO A 8 -4.09 2.59 -2.67
C PRO A 8 -5.52 2.06 -2.58
N VAL A 9 -6.09 1.72 -3.74
CA VAL A 9 -7.38 1.03 -3.83
C VAL A 9 -7.10 -0.43 -4.22
N GLY A 10 -7.23 -1.32 -3.23
CA GLY A 10 -6.89 -2.73 -3.22
C GLY A 10 -5.62 -3.02 -2.38
N SER A 11 -5.63 -4.07 -1.55
CA SER A 11 -4.45 -4.55 -0.81
C SER A 11 -3.62 -5.58 -1.57
N GLY A 12 -3.87 -5.75 -2.87
CA GLY A 12 -3.12 -6.67 -3.70
C GLY A 12 -1.61 -6.40 -3.71
N MET A 13 -0.83 -7.41 -4.09
CA MET A 13 0.64 -7.38 -4.09
C MET A 13 1.24 -6.17 -4.81
N ALA A 14 0.62 -5.72 -5.91
CA ALA A 14 1.08 -4.55 -6.66
C ALA A 14 0.99 -3.24 -5.85
N GLY A 15 -0.13 -3.03 -5.13
CA GLY A 15 -0.32 -1.85 -4.29
C GLY A 15 0.65 -1.83 -3.12
N MET A 16 0.82 -2.98 -2.45
CA MET A 16 1.73 -3.09 -1.32
C MET A 16 3.21 -2.92 -1.72
N ARG A 17 3.62 -3.46 -2.88
CA ARG A 17 4.96 -3.25 -3.45
C ARG A 17 5.23 -1.77 -3.76
N ALA A 18 4.26 -1.06 -4.33
CA ALA A 18 4.41 0.36 -4.63
C ALA A 18 4.62 1.18 -3.35
N ILE A 19 3.86 0.89 -2.28
CA ILE A 19 4.05 1.51 -0.97
C ILE A 19 5.45 1.20 -0.41
N GLU A 20 5.87 -0.07 -0.46
CA GLU A 20 7.16 -0.51 0.05
C GLU A 20 8.32 0.24 -0.61
N GLU A 21 8.34 0.31 -1.94
CA GLU A 21 9.38 1.02 -2.69
C GLU A 21 9.37 2.52 -2.43
N HIS A 22 8.19 3.13 -2.27
CA HIS A 22 8.09 4.54 -1.88
C HIS A 22 8.60 4.81 -0.46
N CYS A 23 8.30 3.94 0.50
CA CYS A 23 8.80 4.06 1.86
C CYS A 23 10.33 3.89 1.94
N LYS A 24 10.92 3.02 1.10
CA LYS A 24 12.38 2.88 0.99
C LYS A 24 13.06 4.15 0.47
N LEU A 25 12.47 4.78 -0.55
CA LEU A 25 13.03 5.98 -1.17
C LEU A 25 12.81 7.24 -0.31
N LYS A 26 11.64 7.37 0.31
CA LYS A 26 11.25 8.52 1.12
C LYS A 26 10.50 8.05 2.36
N PRO A 27 11.20 7.81 3.48
CA PRO A 27 10.54 7.41 4.72
C PRO A 27 9.72 8.58 5.29
N ALA A 28 8.54 8.27 5.83
CA ALA A 28 7.69 9.17 6.63
C ALA A 28 7.11 10.43 5.95
N VAL A 29 7.13 10.54 4.61
CA VAL A 29 6.50 11.64 3.86
C VAL A 29 5.00 11.45 3.61
N TYR A 30 4.51 10.21 3.62
CA TYR A 30 3.12 9.89 3.28
C TYR A 30 2.28 9.55 4.52
N VAL A 31 1.01 9.94 4.47
CA VAL A 31 -0.07 9.33 5.24
C VAL A 31 -0.71 8.27 4.33
N ILE A 32 -0.61 7.00 4.71
CA ILE A 32 -1.04 5.89 3.87
C ILE A 32 -2.36 5.34 4.42
N THR A 33 -3.37 5.20 3.55
CA THR A 33 -4.63 4.52 3.89
C THR A 33 -5.01 3.63 2.72
N VAL A 34 -5.07 2.32 2.96
CA VAL A 34 -5.43 1.33 1.94
C VAL A 34 -6.91 1.07 2.02
N PHE A 35 -7.63 1.27 0.92
CA PHE A 35 -9.02 0.85 0.78
C PHE A 35 -9.06 -0.52 0.15
N ASP A 36 -9.73 -1.48 0.76
CA ASP A 36 -9.94 -2.77 0.13
C ASP A 36 -11.41 -3.19 0.20
N ALA A 37 -11.85 -3.89 -0.83
CA ALA A 37 -13.13 -4.58 -0.88
C ALA A 37 -13.03 -6.01 -0.33
N GLU A 38 -11.81 -6.56 -0.14
CA GLU A 38 -11.64 -7.87 0.47
C GLU A 38 -11.92 -7.84 1.98
N PRO A 39 -12.78 -8.73 2.49
CA PRO A 39 -13.07 -8.83 3.93
C PRO A 39 -11.88 -9.37 4.73
N HIS A 40 -10.96 -10.09 4.07
CA HIS A 40 -9.71 -10.60 4.64
C HIS A 40 -8.57 -10.14 3.74
N PRO A 41 -7.68 -9.25 4.21
CA PRO A 41 -6.57 -8.79 3.39
C PRO A 41 -5.57 -9.94 3.20
N ASP A 42 -5.49 -10.45 1.97
CA ASP A 42 -4.43 -11.38 1.56
C ASP A 42 -3.67 -10.78 0.38
N CYS A 43 -2.57 -10.10 0.71
CA CYS A 43 -1.66 -9.54 -0.28
C CYS A 43 -0.88 -10.63 -1.03
N ASN A 44 -0.96 -11.90 -0.60
CA ASN A 44 -0.15 -12.99 -1.10
C ASN A 44 -0.97 -13.97 -1.95
N ARG A 45 -1.47 -13.49 -3.09
CA ARG A 45 -2.19 -14.33 -4.07
C ARG A 45 -1.28 -15.23 -4.93
N ILE A 46 -0.12 -15.64 -4.41
CA ILE A 46 0.66 -16.71 -5.03
C ILE A 46 -0.09 -18.01 -4.77
N ILE A 47 -1.04 -18.31 -5.66
CA ILE A 47 -1.52 -19.67 -5.87
C ILE A 47 -0.38 -20.43 -6.57
N TRP A 48 0.16 -21.44 -5.90
CA TRP A 48 0.91 -22.49 -6.59
C TRP A 48 -0.09 -23.45 -7.26
#